data_AF-A0A923AWN7-F1
#
_entry.id   AF-A0A923AWN7-F1
#
_cell.length_a   1.000
_cell.length_b   1.000
_cell.length_c   1.000
_cell.angle_alpha   90.00
_cell.angle_beta   90.00
_cell.angle_gamma   90.00
#
_symmetry.space_group_name_H-M   'P 1'
#
loop_
_entity.id
_entity.type
_entity.pdbx_description
1 polymer ?
#
loop_
_entity_poly.entity_id
_entity_poly.type
_entity_poly.pdbx_seq_one_letter_code
_entity_poly.pdbx_strand_id
1 'polypeptide(L)'
;SNQRHWHEPVQRYIADCLAGTTGPRGKDFNMRWVASMVADVNRIMMRGGVFMYPADRKDPSKPGRLRLMYEAAPMAMVMEQAGGAASDGTQALLDVVPGALHQRVPVMLGSKAEIETFLTYR
;
A
#
# COMPACT_ATOMS: atom_id res chain seq x y z
N SER A 1 -3.92 -5.43 16.08
CA SER A 1 -4.23 -4.90 14.74
C SER A 1 -3.87 -3.42 14.67
N ASN A 2 -3.25 -2.97 13.56
CA ASN A 2 -2.86 -1.56 13.37
C ASN A 2 -4.03 -0.65 12.98
N GLN A 3 -5.22 -1.21 12.71
CA GLN A 3 -6.36 -0.48 12.15
C GLN A 3 -6.68 0.83 12.86
N ARG A 4 -6.79 0.82 14.19
CA ARG A 4 -7.10 2.02 15.00
C ARG A 4 -6.07 3.14 14.91
N HIS A 5 -4.87 2.85 14.40
CA HIS A 5 -3.76 3.79 14.27
C HIS A 5 -3.63 4.35 12.86
N TRP A 6 -4.32 3.80 11.87
CA TRP A 6 -4.25 4.30 10.50
C TRP A 6 -4.96 5.65 10.37
N HIS A 7 -4.58 6.42 9.36
CA HIS A 7 -5.32 7.62 8.98
C HIS A 7 -6.65 7.25 8.32
N GLU A 8 -7.61 8.17 8.36
CA GLU A 8 -8.99 7.96 7.91
C GLU A 8 -9.11 7.40 6.48
N PRO A 9 -8.36 7.87 5.46
CA PRO A 9 -8.45 7.33 4.10
C PRO A 9 -8.24 5.81 4.04
N VAL A 10 -7.24 5.32 4.78
CA VAL A 10 -6.94 3.88 4.86
C VAL A 10 -8.03 3.15 5.61
N GLN A 11 -8.53 3.71 6.73
CA GLN A 11 -9.60 3.08 7.49
C GLN A 11 -10.87 2.93 6.64
N ARG A 12 -11.25 3.97 5.90
CA ARG A 12 -12.40 3.96 4.99
C ARG A 12 -12.22 2.97 3.85
N TYR A 13 -11.06 2.99 3.18
CA TYR A 13 -10.77 2.04 2.11
C TYR A 13 -10.90 0.58 2.58
N ILE A 14 -10.35 0.26 3.75
CA ILE A 14 -10.44 -1.10 4.31
C ILE A 14 -11.87 -1.41 4.76
N ALA A 15 -12.60 -0.45 5.35
CA ALA A 15 -14.00 -0.65 5.73
C ALA A 15 -14.88 -0.98 4.51
N ASP A 16 -14.69 -0.27 3.40
CA ASP A 16 -15.42 -0.51 2.17
C ASP A 16 -15.04 -1.84 1.51
N CYS A 17 -13.77 -2.27 1.61
CA CYS A 17 -13.38 -3.63 1.22
C CYS A 17 -14.05 -4.71 2.09
N LEU A 18 -14.20 -4.47 3.40
CA LEU A 18 -14.83 -5.41 4.35
C LEU A 18 -16.35 -5.50 4.18
N ALA A 19 -17.01 -4.40 3.78
CA ALA A 19 -18.43 -4.40 3.47
C ALA A 19 -18.77 -5.25 2.23
N GLY A 20 -17.79 -5.51 1.36
CA GLY A 20 -17.91 -6.43 0.23
C GLY A 20 -19.02 -6.03 -0.73
N THR A 21 -19.85 -6.99 -1.11
CA THR A 21 -21.03 -6.78 -1.97
C THR A 21 -22.09 -5.84 -1.41
N THR A 22 -22.12 -5.61 -0.08
CA THR A 22 -23.07 -4.67 0.55
C THR A 22 -22.56 -3.23 0.61
N GLY A 23 -21.27 -3.04 0.32
CA GLY A 23 -20.61 -1.74 0.34
C GLY A 23 -20.46 -1.11 -1.05
N PRO A 24 -19.87 0.09 -1.12
CA PRO A 24 -19.70 0.83 -2.37
C PRO A 24 -18.75 0.13 -3.36
N ARG A 25 -17.97 -0.87 -2.91
CA ARG A 25 -17.10 -1.65 -3.79
C ARG A 25 -17.85 -2.67 -4.64
N GLY A 26 -19.06 -3.08 -4.23
CA GLY A 26 -19.94 -3.99 -4.97
C GLY A 26 -19.35 -5.38 -5.25
N LYS A 27 -18.28 -5.77 -4.55
CA LYS A 27 -17.58 -7.07 -4.71
C LYS A 27 -16.89 -7.47 -3.41
N ASP A 28 -16.76 -8.78 -3.18
CA ASP A 28 -16.10 -9.29 -1.98
C ASP A 28 -14.58 -9.29 -2.11
N PHE A 29 -13.90 -9.04 -1.00
CA PHE A 29 -12.44 -9.04 -0.89
C PHE A 29 -11.96 -10.14 0.06
N ASN A 30 -10.81 -10.71 -0.25
CA ASN A 30 -10.10 -11.62 0.65
C ASN A 30 -8.74 -11.02 1.01
N MET A 31 -8.25 -11.26 2.23
CA MET A 31 -7.01 -10.65 2.72
C MET A 31 -5.95 -11.69 3.10
N ARG A 32 -4.69 -11.33 2.93
CA ARG A 32 -3.52 -12.09 3.38
C ARG A 32 -2.51 -11.12 3.95
N TRP A 33 -1.83 -11.54 5.02
CA TRP A 33 -0.72 -10.82 5.61
C TRP A 33 0.33 -11.83 6.02
N VAL A 34 1.37 -12.00 5.20
CA VAL A 34 2.44 -12.98 5.45
C VAL A 34 3.54 -12.38 6.34
N ALA A 35 3.52 -11.05 6.53
CA ALA A 35 4.60 -10.28 7.18
C ALA A 35 5.97 -10.43 6.49
N SER A 36 5.97 -10.87 5.23
CA SER A 36 7.11 -10.85 4.31
C SER A 36 6.67 -10.11 3.06
N MET A 37 7.20 -8.89 2.86
CA MET A 37 6.86 -8.05 1.72
C MET A 37 7.10 -8.81 0.41
N VAL A 38 8.22 -9.53 0.30
CA VAL A 38 8.57 -10.31 -0.89
C VAL A 38 7.52 -11.39 -1.17
N ALA A 39 7.06 -12.12 -0.16
CA ALA A 39 6.05 -13.16 -0.34
C ALA A 39 4.68 -12.58 -0.76
N ASP A 40 4.29 -11.45 -0.16
CA ASP A 40 3.04 -10.75 -0.50
C ASP A 40 3.09 -10.15 -1.92
N VAL A 41 4.20 -9.48 -2.28
CA VAL A 41 4.44 -8.92 -3.62
C VAL A 41 4.46 -10.03 -4.67
N ASN A 42 5.19 -11.13 -4.43
CA ASN A 42 5.26 -12.26 -5.38
C ASN A 42 3.87 -12.82 -5.69
N ARG A 43 3.00 -12.96 -4.68
CA ARG A 43 1.61 -13.36 -4.90
C ARG A 43 0.85 -12.34 -5.76
N ILE A 44 1.04 -11.05 -5.51
CA ILE A 44 0.36 -9.99 -6.27
C ILE A 44 0.83 -10.01 -7.74
N MET A 45 2.12 -10.23 -7.99
CA MET A 45 2.66 -10.36 -9.34
C MET A 45 2.04 -11.54 -10.11
N MET A 46 1.72 -12.64 -9.42
CA MET A 46 1.16 -13.84 -10.05
C MET A 46 -0.35 -13.76 -10.35
N ARG A 47 -1.12 -13.05 -9.52
CA ARG A 47 -2.60 -13.10 -9.61
C ARG A 47 -3.33 -11.82 -9.19
N GLY A 48 -2.61 -10.71 -9.10
CA GLY A 48 -3.15 -9.41 -8.69
C GLY A 48 -3.42 -9.29 -7.18
N GLY A 49 -3.92 -8.12 -6.82
CA GLY A 49 -4.18 -7.72 -5.43
C GLY A 49 -3.42 -6.45 -5.05
N VAL A 50 -3.53 -6.06 -3.78
CA VAL A 50 -2.84 -4.89 -3.22
C VAL A 50 -2.14 -5.25 -1.93
N PHE A 51 -0.93 -4.73 -1.77
CA PHE A 51 -0.18 -4.70 -0.53
C PHE A 51 -0.20 -3.28 0.03
N MET A 52 -0.50 -3.13 1.32
CA MET A 52 -0.52 -1.83 1.99
C MET A 52 0.28 -1.89 3.30
N TYR A 53 1.23 -0.97 3.42
CA TYR A 53 1.94 -0.61 4.64
C TYR A 53 1.85 0.91 4.85
N PRO A 54 0.68 1.42 5.27
CA PRO A 54 0.45 2.85 5.38
C PRO A 54 1.21 3.46 6.57
N ALA A 55 1.30 4.79 6.60
CA ALA A 55 1.63 5.52 7.83
C ALA A 55 0.62 5.18 8.94
N ASP A 56 1.08 5.12 10.18
CA ASP A 56 0.23 4.98 11.35
C ASP A 56 0.61 6.00 12.43
N ARG A 57 -0.32 6.26 13.34
CA ARG A 57 -0.20 7.27 14.40
C ARG A 57 0.52 6.77 15.65
N LYS A 58 1.11 5.56 15.64
CA LYS A 58 1.78 5.03 16.85
C LYS A 58 3.05 5.81 17.19
N ASP A 59 3.78 6.23 16.15
CA ASP A 59 5.00 7.00 16.29
C ASP A 59 5.02 8.08 15.20
N PRO A 60 4.56 9.30 15.52
CA PRO A 60 4.51 10.42 14.57
C PRO A 60 5.88 10.79 13.97
N SER A 61 6.99 10.38 14.60
CA SER A 61 8.34 10.62 14.06
C SER A 61 8.68 9.70 12.89
N LYS A 62 7.91 8.62 12.69
CA LYS A 62 8.15 7.61 11.65
C LYS A 62 7.08 7.75 10.55
N PRO A 63 7.43 8.28 9.37
CA PRO A 63 6.47 8.47 8.27
C PRO A 63 5.95 7.15 7.69
N GLY A 64 6.59 6.02 8.01
CA GLY A 64 6.18 4.68 7.60
C GLY A 64 7.03 3.62 8.30
N ARG A 65 6.90 2.35 7.89
CA ARG A 65 7.69 1.25 8.45
C ARG A 65 8.77 0.73 7.51
N LEU A 66 8.46 0.65 6.21
CA LEU A 66 9.40 0.20 5.18
C LEU A 66 10.33 1.34 4.78
N ARG A 67 11.53 1.01 4.31
CA ARG A 67 12.53 1.97 3.85
C ARG A 67 12.46 2.17 2.35
N LEU A 68 12.63 3.43 1.95
CA LEU A 68 12.54 3.83 0.56
C LEU A 68 13.58 3.11 -0.30
N MET A 69 14.86 3.21 0.05
CA MET A 69 15.97 2.83 -0.84
C MET A 69 16.12 1.33 -1.10
N TYR A 70 15.73 0.47 -0.17
CA TYR A 70 16.04 -0.97 -0.24
C TYR A 70 14.85 -1.88 0.07
N GLU A 71 13.65 -1.32 0.26
CA GLU A 71 12.41 -2.10 0.34
C GLU A 71 11.38 -1.55 -0.65
N ALA A 72 11.03 -0.26 -0.55
CA ALA A 72 9.94 0.31 -1.34
C ALA A 72 10.31 0.55 -2.81
N ALA A 73 11.40 1.27 -3.09
CA ALA A 73 11.78 1.64 -4.46
C ALA A 73 12.09 0.42 -5.35
N PRO A 74 12.84 -0.61 -4.90
CA PRO A 74 13.06 -1.80 -5.72
C PRO A 74 11.75 -2.55 -6.04
N MET A 75 10.84 -2.67 -5.06
CA MET A 75 9.56 -3.35 -5.28
C MET A 75 8.60 -2.51 -6.13
N ALA A 76 8.64 -1.18 -6.01
CA ALA A 76 7.89 -0.25 -6.86
C ALA A 76 8.32 -0.39 -8.32
N MET A 77 9.63 -0.41 -8.59
CA MET A 77 10.16 -0.63 -9.94
C MET A 77 9.65 -1.93 -10.54
N VAL A 78 9.75 -3.05 -9.82
CA VAL A 78 9.25 -4.35 -10.30
C VAL A 78 7.74 -4.31 -10.57
N MET A 79 6.97 -3.70 -9.66
CA MET A 79 5.51 -3.61 -9.78
C MET A 79 5.07 -2.77 -10.99
N GLU A 80 5.68 -1.60 -11.16
CA GLU A 80 5.35 -0.68 -12.26
C GLU A 80 5.75 -1.26 -13.62
N GLN A 81 6.91 -1.95 -13.71
CA GLN A 81 7.32 -2.64 -14.93
C GLN A 81 6.40 -3.81 -15.29
N ALA A 82 5.67 -4.37 -14.33
CA ALA A 82 4.64 -5.38 -14.58
C ALA A 82 3.24 -4.79 -14.85
N GLY A 83 3.14 -3.47 -15.05
CA GLY A 83 1.87 -2.78 -15.30
C GLY A 83 1.02 -2.50 -14.05
N GLY A 84 1.57 -2.75 -12.86
CA GLY A 84 0.99 -2.34 -11.59
C GLY A 84 1.25 -0.85 -11.29
N ALA A 85 0.93 -0.46 -10.06
CA ALA A 85 1.26 0.87 -9.54
C ALA A 85 1.82 0.76 -8.11
N ALA A 86 2.59 1.78 -7.71
CA ALA A 86 3.18 1.88 -6.39
C ALA A 86 3.16 3.36 -5.93
N SER A 87 2.62 3.61 -4.73
CA SER A 87 2.43 4.96 -4.20
C SER A 87 2.71 5.02 -2.71
N ASP A 88 3.21 6.17 -2.24
CA ASP A 88 3.28 6.50 -0.80
C ASP A 88 1.93 7.02 -0.26
N GLY A 89 0.91 7.02 -1.12
CA GLY A 89 -0.44 7.49 -0.88
C GLY A 89 -0.63 8.96 -1.18
N THR A 90 0.41 9.66 -1.64
CA THR A 90 0.36 11.04 -2.10
C THR A 90 0.93 11.20 -3.52
N GLN A 91 2.02 10.51 -3.83
CA GLN A 91 2.68 10.50 -5.13
C GLN A 91 3.15 9.08 -5.49
N ALA A 92 3.68 8.88 -6.70
CA ALA A 92 4.28 7.61 -7.09
C ALA A 92 5.55 7.34 -6.27
N LEU A 93 5.79 6.08 -5.90
CA LEU A 93 6.91 5.73 -5.02
C LEU A 93 8.28 6.01 -5.66
N LEU A 94 8.39 5.91 -6.98
CA LEU A 94 9.63 6.17 -7.72
C LEU A 94 9.92 7.67 -7.90
N ASP A 95 8.94 8.54 -7.69
CA ASP A 95 9.12 10.00 -7.75
C ASP A 95 9.58 10.60 -6.41
N VAL A 96 9.59 9.81 -5.34
CA VAL A 96 10.02 10.26 -4.01
C VAL A 96 11.53 10.49 -4.00
N VAL A 97 11.94 11.76 -3.94
CA VAL A 97 13.36 12.11 -3.74
C VAL A 97 13.78 11.79 -2.30
N PRO A 98 14.79 10.93 -2.08
CA PRO A 98 15.22 10.54 -0.73
C PRO A 98 15.95 11.69 -0.02
N GLY A 99 15.53 12.02 1.20
CA GLY A 99 16.23 12.93 2.11
C GLY A 99 17.28 12.24 2.99
N ALA A 100 17.23 10.91 3.13
CA ALA A 100 18.20 10.12 3.87
C ALA A 100 18.23 8.65 3.40
N LEU A 101 19.39 7.98 3.56
CA LEU A 101 19.57 6.58 3.15
C LEU A 101 18.56 5.62 3.81
N HIS A 102 18.23 5.85 5.08
CA HIS A 102 17.30 5.03 5.86
C HIS A 102 15.89 5.64 5.97
N GLN A 103 15.54 6.58 5.09
CA GLN A 103 14.20 7.18 5.05
C GLN A 103 13.13 6.09 4.98
N ARG A 104 12.14 6.19 5.87
CA ARG A 104 10.95 5.36 5.83
C ARG A 104 9.87 6.00 4.98
N VAL A 105 8.99 5.19 4.43
CA VAL A 105 7.92 5.64 3.55
C VAL A 105 6.69 4.73 3.70
N PRO A 106 5.46 5.26 3.62
CA PRO A 106 4.28 4.44 3.39
C PRO A 106 4.38 3.72 2.06
N VAL A 107 3.77 2.55 1.95
CA VAL A 107 3.80 1.77 0.70
C VAL A 107 2.43 1.20 0.41
N MET A 108 1.84 1.60 -0.72
CA MET A 108 0.69 0.95 -1.32
C MET A 108 1.09 0.53 -2.72
N LEU A 109 1.10 -0.77 -3.01
CA LEU A 109 1.48 -1.28 -4.32
C LEU A 109 0.62 -2.46 -4.75
N GLY A 110 0.46 -2.64 -6.07
CA GLY A 110 -0.22 -3.79 -6.64
C GLY A 110 -0.97 -3.47 -7.92
N SER A 111 -2.13 -4.10 -8.12
CA SER A 111 -3.00 -3.87 -9.26
C SER A 111 -3.34 -2.39 -9.43
N LYS A 112 -2.98 -1.82 -10.58
CA LYS A 112 -3.07 -0.38 -10.87
C LYS A 112 -4.45 0.22 -10.54
N ALA A 113 -5.53 -0.40 -11.01
CA ALA A 113 -6.90 0.07 -10.76
C ALA A 113 -7.27 0.12 -9.26
N GLU A 114 -6.73 -0.79 -8.44
CA GLU A 114 -7.00 -0.77 -6.99
C GLU A 114 -6.16 0.29 -6.27
N ILE A 115 -4.93 0.57 -6.73
CA ILE A 115 -4.14 1.71 -6.24
C ILE A 115 -4.82 3.03 -6.59
N GLU A 116 -5.27 3.20 -7.83
CA GLU A 116 -6.03 4.38 -8.27
C GLU A 116 -7.32 4.54 -7.45
N THR A 117 -8.05 3.44 -7.21
CA THR A 117 -9.23 3.45 -6.33
C THR A 117 -8.87 3.89 -4.92
N PHE A 118 -7.80 3.36 -4.32
CA PHE A 118 -7.36 3.79 -2.99
C PHE A 118 -7.04 5.28 -2.93
N LEU A 119 -6.41 5.84 -3.98
CA LEU A 119 -6.08 7.27 -4.04
C LEU A 119 -7.32 8.17 -4.06
N THR A 120 -8.52 7.68 -4.42
CA THR A 120 -9.76 8.48 -4.34
C THR A 120 -10.32 8.61 -2.92
N TYR A 121 -9.78 7.89 -1.93
CA TYR A 121 -10.19 7.98 -0.52
C TYR A 121 -9.46 9.09 0.26
N ARG A 122 -8.47 9.71 -0.37
CA ARG A 122 -7.61 10.75 0.21
C ARG A 122 -8.31 12.10 0.34
#